data_AF-A0AAJ2FPJ6-F1
#
_entry.id   AF-A0AAJ2FPJ6-F1
#
_cell.length_a   1.000
_cell.length_b   1.000
_cell.length_c   1.000
_cell.angle_alpha   90.00
_cell.angle_beta   90.00
_cell.angle_gamma   90.00
#
_symmetry.space_group_name_H-M   'P 1'
#
loop_
_entity.id
_entity.type
_entity.pdbx_description
1 polymer ?
#
loop_
_entity_poly.entity_id
_entity_poly.type
_entity_poly.pdbx_seq_one_letter_code
_entity_poly.pdbx_strand_id
1 'polypeptide(L)'
;MSTLSEESRQIVASLTHRVGPNAEIATIAQGIASLLQDMDAALTPIIGQQGVAALYRRSLQLCASHHPRLAGTYDSVQASLDLIALKSVIVEQSEADAWFFGETLLVTFYELLTTLIGPSLTARLLRGVWDPSLSDTPSQETSP
;
A
#
# COMPACT_ATOMS: atom_id res chain seq x y z
N MET A 1 0.89 -19.30 -13.49
CA MET A 1 0.19 -18.97 -12.23
C MET A 1 1.21 -18.56 -11.17
N SER A 2 2.04 -17.53 -11.44
CA SER A 2 3.29 -17.39 -10.65
C SER A 2 3.68 -15.94 -10.32
N THR A 3 3.24 -14.96 -11.10
CA THR A 3 3.65 -13.55 -10.89
C THR A 3 2.88 -12.87 -9.79
N LEU A 4 1.56 -13.09 -9.72
CA LEU A 4 0.72 -12.45 -8.70
C LEU A 4 1.13 -12.87 -7.28
N SER A 5 1.40 -14.17 -7.06
CA SER A 5 1.88 -14.66 -5.77
C SER A 5 3.25 -14.10 -5.38
N GLU A 6 4.10 -13.77 -6.34
CA GLU A 6 5.42 -13.21 -6.06
C GLU A 6 5.33 -11.73 -5.70
N GLU A 7 4.50 -10.97 -6.44
CA GLU A 7 4.24 -9.56 -6.15
C GLU A 7 3.54 -9.39 -4.80
N SER A 8 2.57 -10.25 -4.46
CA SER A 8 1.95 -10.24 -3.13
C SER A 8 2.98 -10.50 -2.02
N ARG A 9 3.93 -11.43 -2.23
CA ARG A 9 5.01 -11.67 -1.26
C ARG A 9 5.93 -10.47 -1.14
N GLN A 10 6.24 -9.80 -2.26
CA GLN A 10 7.06 -8.60 -2.26
C GLN A 10 6.40 -7.47 -1.47
N ILE A 11 5.09 -7.28 -1.63
CA ILE A 11 4.32 -6.29 -0.86
C ILE A 11 4.44 -6.56 0.65
N VAL A 12 4.20 -7.81 1.06
CA VAL A 12 4.30 -8.22 2.46
C VAL A 12 5.72 -8.02 2.98
N ALA A 13 6.74 -8.46 2.24
CA ALA A 13 8.15 -8.31 2.61
C ALA A 13 8.56 -6.83 2.75
N SER A 14 8.12 -5.95 1.84
CA SER A 14 8.37 -4.52 1.91
C SER A 14 7.69 -3.88 3.14
N LEU A 15 6.47 -4.30 3.49
CA LEU A 15 5.82 -3.85 4.73
C LEU A 15 6.58 -4.33 5.97
N THR A 16 6.95 -5.62 6.03
CA THR A 16 7.77 -6.19 7.12
C THR A 16 9.09 -5.45 7.29
N HIS A 17 9.77 -5.14 6.18
CA HIS A 17 11.02 -4.39 6.20
C HIS A 17 10.86 -2.98 6.78
N ARG A 18 9.80 -2.26 6.40
CA ARG A 18 9.51 -0.90 6.89
C ARG A 18 9.13 -0.86 8.36
N VAL A 19 8.42 -1.87 8.85
CA VAL A 19 8.00 -1.92 10.26
C VAL A 19 9.13 -2.39 11.18
N GLY A 20 10.00 -3.28 10.70
CA GLY A 20 11.11 -3.81 11.47
C GLY A 20 10.70 -4.88 12.51
N PRO A 21 11.68 -5.47 13.21
CA PRO A 21 11.48 -6.66 14.05
C PRO A 21 10.74 -6.40 15.38
N ASN A 22 10.68 -5.15 15.85
CA ASN A 22 9.95 -4.75 17.06
C ASN A 22 8.74 -3.90 16.68
N ALA A 23 7.77 -4.55 16.04
CA ALA A 23 6.61 -3.92 15.44
C ALA A 23 5.58 -3.48 16.51
N GLU A 24 5.74 -2.28 17.06
CA GLU A 24 4.66 -1.63 17.79
C GLU A 24 3.52 -1.24 16.83
N ILE A 25 2.28 -1.22 17.31
CA ILE A 25 1.09 -0.86 16.52
C ILE A 25 1.24 0.47 15.76
N ALA A 26 1.91 1.46 16.38
CA ALA A 26 2.16 2.75 15.75
C ALA A 26 3.12 2.65 14.55
N THR A 27 4.13 1.78 14.65
CA THR A 27 5.10 1.51 13.58
C THR A 27 4.43 0.74 12.43
N ILE A 28 3.53 -0.21 12.74
CA ILE A 28 2.71 -0.90 11.73
C ILE A 28 1.84 0.10 10.97
N ALA A 29 1.08 0.94 11.70
CA ALA A 29 0.24 1.97 11.11
C ALA A 29 1.04 2.95 10.23
N GLN A 30 2.23 3.35 10.69
CA GLN A 30 3.12 4.21 9.91
C GLN A 30 3.65 3.51 8.66
N GLY A 31 4.05 2.24 8.74
CA GLY A 31 4.54 1.46 7.60
C GLY A 31 3.49 1.33 6.49
N ILE A 32 2.24 1.04 6.87
CA ILE A 32 1.10 0.96 5.94
C ILE A 32 0.85 2.33 5.30
N ALA A 33 0.78 3.40 6.10
CA ALA A 33 0.54 4.75 5.60
C ALA A 33 1.64 5.22 4.64
N SER A 34 2.91 4.95 4.97
CA SER A 34 4.04 5.29 4.11
C SER A 34 4.01 4.55 2.77
N LEU A 35 3.65 3.26 2.75
CA LEU A 35 3.50 2.52 1.49
C LEU A 35 2.37 3.10 0.63
N LEU A 36 1.22 3.40 1.22
CA LEU A 36 0.11 4.02 0.52
C LEU A 36 0.46 5.42 -0.03
N GLN A 37 1.23 6.19 0.71
CA GLN A 37 1.74 7.49 0.27
C GLN A 37 2.66 7.36 -0.96
N ASP A 38 3.58 6.39 -0.93
CA ASP A 38 4.50 6.16 -2.05
C ASP A 38 3.76 5.66 -3.29
N MET A 39 2.74 4.82 -3.12
CA MET A 39 1.83 4.45 -4.21
C MET A 39 1.08 5.65 -4.78
N ASP A 40 0.54 6.51 -3.92
CA ASP A 40 -0.17 7.72 -4.36
C ASP A 40 0.73 8.63 -5.19
N ALA A 41 1.96 8.85 -4.73
CA ALA A 41 2.96 9.63 -5.45
C ALA A 41 3.33 9.01 -6.81
N ALA A 42 3.52 7.69 -6.87
CA ALA A 42 3.87 6.97 -8.09
C ALA A 42 2.73 6.93 -9.12
N LEU A 43 1.47 6.88 -8.66
CA LEU A 43 0.30 6.66 -9.49
C LEU A 43 -0.42 7.95 -9.90
N THR A 44 -0.35 9.00 -9.09
CA THR A 44 -0.96 10.30 -9.38
C THR A 44 -0.61 10.84 -10.78
N PRO A 45 0.65 10.76 -11.27
CA PRO A 45 0.99 11.21 -12.62
C PRO A 45 0.34 10.41 -13.76
N ILE A 46 -0.13 9.19 -13.48
CA ILE A 46 -0.64 8.24 -14.49
C ILE A 46 -2.17 8.22 -14.51
N ILE A 47 -2.80 8.12 -13.34
CA ILE A 47 -4.26 7.98 -13.21
C ILE A 47 -4.93 9.18 -12.52
N GLY A 48 -4.15 10.18 -12.11
CA GLY A 48 -4.61 11.35 -11.38
C GLY A 48 -4.95 11.05 -9.92
N GLN A 49 -4.95 12.08 -9.07
CA GLN A 49 -5.29 11.95 -7.64
C GLN A 49 -6.69 11.33 -7.42
N GLN A 50 -7.67 11.73 -8.25
CA GLN A 50 -9.02 11.17 -8.16
C GLN A 50 -9.06 9.68 -8.54
N GLY A 51 -8.21 9.24 -9.46
CA GLY A 51 -8.05 7.84 -9.84
C GLY A 51 -7.47 7.02 -8.69
N VAL A 52 -6.41 7.53 -8.04
CA VAL A 52 -5.82 6.87 -6.86
C VAL A 52 -6.83 6.79 -5.72
N ALA A 53 -7.53 7.89 -5.41
CA ALA A 53 -8.55 7.90 -4.38
C ALA A 53 -9.71 6.93 -4.68
N ALA A 54 -10.12 6.79 -5.95
CA ALA A 54 -11.16 5.83 -6.35
C ALA A 54 -10.67 4.37 -6.20
N LEU A 55 -9.43 4.09 -6.58
CA LEU A 55 -8.79 2.79 -6.42
C LEU A 55 -8.65 2.40 -4.95
N TYR A 56 -8.22 3.33 -4.10
CA TYR A 56 -8.13 3.15 -2.66
C TYR A 56 -9.49 2.82 -2.04
N ARG A 57 -10.53 3.61 -2.34
CA ARG A 57 -11.92 3.33 -1.92
C ARG A 57 -12.39 1.95 -2.32
N ARG A 58 -12.16 1.58 -3.58
CA ARG A 58 -12.56 0.27 -4.09
C ARG A 58 -11.84 -0.86 -3.35
N SER A 59 -10.58 -0.66 -3.00
CA SER A 59 -9.78 -1.61 -2.23
C SER A 59 -10.36 -1.80 -0.83
N LEU A 60 -10.66 -0.71 -0.11
CA LEU A 60 -11.29 -0.76 1.23
C LEU A 60 -12.63 -1.51 1.18
N GLN A 61 -13.49 -1.20 0.22
CA GLN A 61 -14.80 -1.87 0.06
C GLN A 61 -14.67 -3.37 -0.17
N LEU A 62 -13.71 -3.80 -0.98
CA LEU A 62 -13.47 -5.22 -1.21
C LEU A 62 -12.94 -5.91 0.05
N CYS A 63 -11.99 -5.27 0.75
CA CYS A 63 -11.46 -5.82 2.00
C CYS A 63 -12.55 -5.98 3.06
N ALA A 64 -13.39 -4.95 3.25
CA ALA A 64 -14.54 -5.00 4.16
C ALA A 64 -15.50 -6.15 3.83
N SER A 65 -15.77 -6.37 2.54
CA SER A 65 -16.68 -7.43 2.08
C SER A 65 -16.14 -8.84 2.29
N HIS A 66 -14.82 -9.05 2.18
CA HIS A 66 -14.19 -10.36 2.31
C HIS A 66 -13.77 -10.67 3.75
N HIS A 67 -13.65 -9.65 4.61
CA HIS A 67 -13.14 -9.80 5.97
C HIS A 67 -14.09 -9.16 6.99
N PRO A 68 -15.21 -9.82 7.33
CA PRO A 68 -16.22 -9.30 8.26
C PRO A 68 -15.65 -8.88 9.62
N ARG A 69 -14.57 -9.54 10.07
CA ARG A 69 -13.87 -9.23 11.32
C ARG A 69 -13.32 -7.81 11.37
N LEU A 70 -12.92 -7.25 10.23
CA LEU A 70 -12.34 -5.91 10.12
C LEU A 70 -13.22 -4.93 9.35
N ALA A 71 -14.44 -5.32 8.97
CA ALA A 71 -15.33 -4.49 8.18
C ALA A 71 -15.57 -3.11 8.83
N GLY A 72 -15.79 -3.06 10.14
CA GLY A 72 -15.94 -1.80 10.88
C GLY A 72 -14.69 -0.92 10.85
N THR A 73 -13.50 -1.52 10.81
CA THR A 73 -12.21 -0.83 10.67
C THR A 73 -12.02 -0.29 9.25
N TYR A 74 -12.45 -1.02 8.23
CA TYR A 74 -12.41 -0.54 6.84
C TYR A 74 -13.44 0.56 6.56
N ASP A 75 -14.64 0.47 7.17
CA ASP A 75 -15.73 1.43 7.00
C ASP A 75 -15.45 2.76 7.73
N SER A 76 -14.70 2.74 8.83
CA SER A 76 -14.34 3.95 9.58
C SER A 76 -13.27 4.79 8.90
N VAL A 77 -12.47 4.18 8.03
CA VAL A 77 -11.50 4.87 7.19
C VAL A 77 -12.24 5.55 6.04
N GLN A 78 -12.28 6.88 6.07
CA GLN A 78 -12.99 7.67 5.06
C GLN A 78 -12.47 7.44 3.63
N ALA A 79 -13.33 7.77 2.67
CA ALA A 79 -13.16 7.51 1.24
C ALA A 79 -12.07 8.36 0.55
N SER A 80 -11.53 9.38 1.23
CA SER A 80 -10.30 10.07 0.80
C SER A 80 -9.08 9.32 1.33
N LEU A 81 -7.94 9.40 0.63
CA LEU A 81 -6.66 8.87 1.13
C LEU A 81 -6.14 9.75 2.29
N ASP A 82 -6.88 9.78 3.39
CA ASP A 82 -6.50 10.45 4.62
C ASP A 82 -5.67 9.48 5.46
N LEU A 83 -4.36 9.58 5.30
CA LEU A 83 -3.39 8.75 5.99
C LEU A 83 -3.39 9.00 7.51
N ILE A 84 -3.83 10.18 7.98
CA ILE A 84 -3.92 10.48 9.41
C ILE A 84 -5.10 9.72 10.01
N ALA A 85 -6.27 9.81 9.39
CA ALA A 85 -7.45 9.06 9.81
C ALA A 85 -7.20 7.55 9.78
N LEU A 86 -6.55 7.06 8.71
CA LEU A 86 -6.14 5.65 8.58
C LEU A 86 -5.28 5.20 9.76
N LYS A 87 -4.24 5.97 10.08
CA LYS A 87 -3.34 5.62 11.19
C LYS A 87 -4.08 5.57 12.52
N SER A 88 -4.95 6.53 12.81
CA SER A 88 -5.73 6.56 14.05
C SER A 88 -6.59 5.30 14.20
N VAL A 89 -7.25 4.86 13.12
CA VAL A 89 -8.06 3.64 13.11
C VAL A 89 -7.21 2.39 13.33
N ILE A 90 -6.03 2.31 12.72
CA ILE A 90 -5.14 1.14 12.86
C ILE A 90 -4.57 1.04 14.28
N VAL A 91 -4.24 2.17 14.93
CA VAL A 91 -3.67 2.19 16.29
C VAL A 91 -4.66 1.66 17.34
N GLU A 92 -5.96 1.70 17.07
CA GLU A 92 -7.00 1.12 17.93
C GLU A 92 -7.12 -0.41 17.80
N GLN A 93 -6.43 -1.02 16.83
CA GLN A 93 -6.48 -2.47 16.59
C GLN A 93 -5.40 -3.23 17.37
N SER A 94 -5.53 -4.56 17.39
CA SER A 94 -4.41 -5.43 17.79
C SER A 94 -3.32 -5.41 16.71
N GLU A 95 -2.06 -5.67 17.08
CA GLU A 95 -0.94 -5.75 16.11
C GLU A 95 -1.23 -6.78 15.01
N ALA A 96 -1.78 -7.94 15.37
CA ALA A 96 -2.15 -8.99 14.43
C ALA A 96 -3.23 -8.51 13.43
N ASP A 97 -4.24 -7.78 13.92
CA ASP A 97 -5.29 -7.23 13.07
C ASP A 97 -4.77 -6.09 12.18
N ALA A 98 -3.82 -5.28 12.66
CA ALA A 98 -3.18 -4.23 11.88
C ALA A 98 -2.30 -4.78 10.76
N TRP A 99 -1.52 -5.83 11.03
CA TRP A 99 -0.76 -6.56 10.00
C TRP A 99 -1.70 -7.12 8.93
N PHE A 100 -2.72 -7.86 9.37
CA PHE A 100 -3.69 -8.46 8.46
C PHE A 100 -4.42 -7.40 7.63
N PHE A 101 -4.81 -6.29 8.26
CA PHE A 101 -5.42 -5.15 7.60
C PHE A 101 -4.53 -4.61 6.48
N GLY A 102 -3.26 -4.34 6.80
CA GLY A 102 -2.28 -3.75 5.90
C GLY A 102 -1.96 -4.64 4.72
N GLU A 103 -1.63 -5.89 4.97
CA GLU A 103 -1.31 -6.87 3.92
C GLU A 103 -2.48 -7.04 2.95
N THR A 104 -3.69 -7.24 3.49
CA THR A 104 -4.90 -7.45 2.69
C THR A 104 -5.22 -6.22 1.83
N LEU A 105 -5.12 -5.02 2.42
CA LEU A 105 -5.39 -3.77 1.71
C LEU A 105 -4.40 -3.53 0.57
N LEU A 106 -3.10 -3.68 0.85
CA LEU A 106 -2.06 -3.41 -0.13
C LEU A 106 -2.09 -4.43 -1.29
N VAL A 107 -2.34 -5.71 -1.00
CA VAL A 107 -2.50 -6.74 -2.03
C VAL A 107 -3.75 -6.48 -2.88
N THR A 108 -4.90 -6.17 -2.26
CA THR A 108 -6.13 -5.84 -2.99
C THR A 108 -5.95 -4.62 -3.89
N PHE A 109 -5.26 -3.60 -3.39
CA PHE A 109 -4.94 -2.39 -4.16
C PHE A 109 -4.09 -2.73 -5.39
N TYR A 110 -3.03 -3.53 -5.21
CA TYR A 110 -2.15 -3.97 -6.29
C TYR A 110 -2.89 -4.79 -7.36
N GLU A 111 -3.79 -5.68 -6.94
CA GLU A 111 -4.60 -6.52 -7.84
C GLU A 111 -5.57 -5.68 -8.68
N LEU A 112 -6.25 -4.73 -8.04
CA LEU A 112 -7.15 -3.82 -8.74
C LEU A 112 -6.38 -2.93 -9.73
N LEU A 113 -5.22 -2.41 -9.33
CA LEU A 113 -4.36 -1.64 -10.23
C LEU A 113 -3.90 -2.48 -11.42
N THR A 114 -3.43 -3.70 -11.16
CA THR A 114 -3.06 -4.68 -12.19
C THR A 114 -4.19 -4.93 -13.18
N THR A 115 -5.43 -5.01 -12.70
CA THR A 115 -6.62 -5.16 -13.56
C THR A 115 -6.90 -3.91 -14.38
N LEU A 116 -6.66 -2.71 -13.81
CA LEU A 116 -6.95 -1.43 -14.44
C LEU A 116 -5.94 -1.06 -15.54
N ILE A 117 -4.64 -1.24 -15.28
CA ILE A 117 -3.57 -0.72 -16.14
C ILE A 117 -2.63 -1.81 -16.70
N GLY A 118 -2.86 -3.06 -16.31
CA GLY A 118 -2.09 -4.22 -16.75
C GLY A 118 -0.86 -4.53 -15.87
N PRO A 119 -0.48 -5.82 -15.75
CA PRO A 119 0.56 -6.28 -14.82
C PRO A 119 1.94 -5.70 -15.10
N SER A 120 2.32 -5.55 -16.37
CA SER A 120 3.62 -5.02 -16.75
C SER A 120 3.80 -3.55 -16.34
N LEU A 121 2.72 -2.75 -16.45
CA LEU A 121 2.79 -1.34 -16.07
C LEU A 121 2.74 -1.19 -14.54
N THR A 122 1.88 -1.96 -13.87
CA THR A 122 1.81 -1.98 -12.41
C THR A 122 3.16 -2.31 -11.76
N ALA A 123 3.79 -3.42 -12.17
CA ALA A 123 5.08 -3.83 -11.63
C ALA A 123 6.18 -2.78 -11.90
N ARG A 124 6.14 -2.10 -13.06
CA ARG A 124 7.11 -1.05 -13.39
C ARG A 124 6.92 0.20 -12.54
N LEU A 125 5.68 0.64 -12.31
CA LEU A 125 5.38 1.85 -11.55
C LEU A 125 5.67 1.67 -10.05
N LEU A 126 5.36 0.49 -9.50
CA LEU A 126 5.49 0.23 -8.08
C LEU A 126 6.86 -0.34 -7.67
N ARG A 127 7.76 -0.62 -8.62
CA ARG A 127 9.10 -1.12 -8.33
C ARG A 127 9.86 -0.27 -7.30
N GLY A 128 9.80 1.06 -7.43
CA GLY A 128 10.47 1.99 -6.51
C GLY A 128 9.76 2.13 -5.15
N VAL A 129 8.49 1.71 -5.05
CA VAL A 129 7.73 1.71 -3.79
C VAL A 129 8.18 0.56 -2.89
N TRP A 130 8.50 -0.58 -3.49
CA TRP A 130 8.91 -1.79 -2.76
C TRP A 130 10.33 -1.73 -2.24
N ASP A 131 11.20 -1.06 -2.98
CA ASP A 131 12.62 -0.93 -2.67
C ASP A 131 13.01 0.56 -2.54
N PRO A 132 12.84 1.15 -1.35
CA PRO A 132 13.18 2.55 -1.13
C PRO A 132 14.69 2.81 -1.29
N SER A 133 15.55 1.77 -1.29
CA SER A 133 17.00 1.92 -1.47
C SER A 133 17.42 2.36 -2.89
N LEU A 134 16.51 2.30 -3.86
CA LEU A 134 16.77 2.70 -5.25
C LEU A 134 16.32 4.14 -5.57
N SER A 135 15.79 4.87 -4.59
CA SER A 135 15.43 6.29 -4.76
C SER A 135 16.64 7.24 -4.70
N ASP A 136 17.86 6.73 -4.47
CA ASP A 136 19.09 7.47 -4.75
C ASP A 136 19.29 7.52 -6.27
N THR A 137 18.78 8.58 -6.90
CA THR A 137 19.21 8.94 -8.25
C THR A 137 20.73 9.07 -8.29
N PRO A 138 21.45 8.40 -9.22
CA PRO A 138 22.87 8.60 -9.39
C PRO A 138 23.11 10.07 -9.73
N SER A 139 23.95 10.72 -8.92
CA SER A 139 24.46 12.06 -9.20
C SER A 139 24.91 12.11 -10.65
N GLN A 140 24.32 13.02 -11.42
CA GLN A 140 24.62 13.13 -12.84
C GLN A 140 26.13 13.30 -13.03
N GLU A 141 26.73 12.38 -13.79
CA GLU A 141 28.02 12.59 -14.44
C GLU A 141 27.90 13.83 -15.34
N THR A 142 28.24 14.99 -14.80
CA THR A 142 28.75 16.09 -15.62
C THR A 142 30.21 15.75 -15.90
N SER A 143 30.44 15.05 -17.00
CA SER A 143 31.74 14.90 -17.66
C SER A 143 31.78 15.85 -18.87
N PRO A 144 32.94 16.36 -19.34
CA PRO A 144 34.24 16.62 -18.73
C PRO A 144 34.57 18.13 -18.60
#